data_AF-A0A9Q5C381-F1
#
_entry.id   AF-A0A9Q5C381-F1
#
_cell.length_a   1.000
_cell.length_b   1.000
_cell.length_c   1.000
_cell.angle_alpha   90.00
_cell.angle_beta   90.00
_cell.angle_gamma   90.00
#
_symmetry.space_group_name_H-M   'P 1'
#
loop_
_entity.id
_entity.type
_entity.pdbx_description
1 polymer ?
#
loop_
_entity_poly.entity_id
_entity_poly.type
_entity_poly.pdbx_seq_one_letter_code
_entity_poly.pdbx_strand_id
1 'polypeptide(L)'
;MKKLITIIFLAMFPFNCGFMNIAHRGDNEQGKYAEHSFAAYDRAVCAQVDYLELDLQESSDHVLVVSHDDNLSRVFGVDEAIEKNNFKKLTNYRNQSGESIHSLEEVFQRHQNNPQVKFMLEPKGDGEDAKRIVELLNKYHLQKRILFESFSSAALKKLARLVPKIPRTQLAGSYKATGHSQDFAASFYTADAANYLHDKNKKYMLWGVNSNKQMHKFLNPDKGVTGLLTDFPVRLAKILQENNYFRIYYQPVTFPTENLAANLKLNNGHQVKADQVKLVNNRLWYHVQPNMWLNEQNLAHHDSLAPRAQVGLVKVDQATPVWTDLYFKKSAGKTLRAHSHWNYFAVAKYHGKRVYNLGGNQWIK
;
A
#
# COMPACT_ATOMS: atom_id res chain seq x y z
N MET A 1 18.25 53.15 27.16
CA MET A 1 19.20 52.03 27.06
C MET A 1 18.41 50.77 26.74
N LYS A 2 18.48 50.30 25.50
CA LYS A 2 17.63 49.22 24.97
C LYS A 2 18.16 47.86 25.46
N LYS A 3 17.23 47.04 25.99
CA LYS A 3 17.45 45.67 26.44
C LYS A 3 17.86 44.79 25.25
N LEU A 4 18.93 44.03 25.43
CA LEU A 4 19.34 42.94 24.57
C LEU A 4 18.41 41.75 24.85
N ILE A 5 17.50 41.45 23.93
CA ILE A 5 16.75 40.17 23.92
C ILE A 5 17.49 39.27 22.93
N THR A 6 18.23 38.33 23.47
CA THR A 6 18.83 37.22 22.70
C THR A 6 17.69 36.35 22.19
N ILE A 7 17.34 36.49 20.91
CA ILE A 7 16.45 35.55 20.22
C ILE A 7 17.26 34.28 19.98
N ILE A 8 16.97 33.24 20.75
CA ILE A 8 17.37 31.87 20.44
C ILE A 8 16.62 31.49 19.16
N PHE A 9 17.32 31.54 18.02
CA PHE A 9 16.89 30.84 16.82
C PHE A 9 16.93 29.34 17.12
N LEU A 10 15.81 28.78 17.62
CA LEU A 10 15.57 27.36 17.45
C LEU A 10 15.54 27.14 15.94
N ALA A 11 16.59 26.52 15.41
CA ALA A 11 16.60 26.02 14.05
C ALA A 11 15.40 25.08 13.89
N MET A 12 14.31 25.59 13.32
CA MET A 12 13.29 24.77 12.70
C MET A 12 13.99 24.02 11.57
N PHE A 13 14.53 22.85 11.87
CA PHE A 13 14.96 21.90 10.87
C PHE A 13 13.75 21.65 9.94
N PRO A 14 13.85 21.97 8.64
CA PRO A 14 12.78 21.73 7.72
C PRO A 14 12.81 20.24 7.34
N PHE A 15 12.39 19.36 8.25
CA PHE A 15 11.83 18.07 7.82
C PHE A 15 10.43 18.36 7.25
N ASN A 16 10.40 18.99 6.08
CA ASN A 16 9.19 19.23 5.30
C ASN A 16 8.80 17.98 4.47
N CYS A 17 9.39 16.83 4.78
CA CYS A 17 9.19 15.56 4.10
C CYS A 17 8.77 14.53 5.16
N GLY A 18 7.56 13.96 5.05
CA GLY A 18 7.19 12.80 5.84
C GLY A 18 8.18 11.64 5.60
N PHE A 19 8.40 10.82 6.63
CA PHE A 19 9.09 9.53 6.48
C PHE A 19 8.26 8.64 5.56
N MET A 20 8.85 7.94 4.58
CA MET A 20 8.07 7.14 3.62
C MET A 20 7.85 5.70 4.12
N ASN A 21 6.59 5.25 4.11
CA ASN A 21 6.21 3.86 4.30
C ASN A 21 5.93 3.22 2.93
N ILE A 22 6.79 2.32 2.48
CA ILE A 22 6.69 1.67 1.17
C ILE A 22 6.39 0.17 1.39
N ALA A 23 5.29 -0.30 0.83
CA ALA A 23 4.88 -1.69 0.93
C ALA A 23 5.64 -2.56 -0.09
N HIS A 24 6.66 -3.26 0.38
CA HIS A 24 7.48 -4.16 -0.43
C HIS A 24 6.63 -5.34 -0.88
N ARG A 25 6.29 -5.38 -2.18
CA ARG A 25 5.40 -6.37 -2.79
C ARG A 25 4.01 -6.47 -2.15
N GLY A 26 3.56 -5.40 -1.49
CA GLY A 26 2.35 -5.36 -0.67
C GLY A 26 2.59 -5.63 0.83
N ASP A 27 1.53 -5.95 1.58
CA ASP A 27 1.63 -6.38 2.98
C ASP A 27 1.55 -7.91 3.09
N ASN A 28 2.72 -8.56 3.14
CA ASN A 28 2.85 -10.02 3.15
C ASN A 28 2.42 -10.64 4.52
N GLU A 29 2.49 -9.88 5.62
CA GLU A 29 2.10 -10.30 6.99
C GLU A 29 2.63 -11.70 7.37
N GLN A 30 3.97 -11.89 7.40
CA GLN A 30 4.62 -13.16 7.79
C GLN A 30 4.20 -14.37 6.92
N GLY A 31 4.00 -14.15 5.62
CA GLY A 31 3.64 -15.20 4.68
C GLY A 31 2.15 -15.49 4.64
N LYS A 32 1.30 -14.73 5.33
CA LYS A 32 -0.15 -14.96 5.32
C LYS A 32 -0.80 -14.52 4.01
N TYR A 33 -0.29 -13.45 3.39
CA TYR A 33 -0.73 -12.99 2.09
C TYR A 33 0.41 -13.18 1.10
N ALA A 34 0.12 -13.76 -0.07
CA ALA A 34 1.12 -13.90 -1.11
C ALA A 34 1.63 -12.52 -1.54
N GLU A 35 2.94 -12.41 -1.77
CA GLU A 35 3.51 -11.22 -2.40
C GLU A 35 2.84 -10.96 -3.76
N HIS A 36 2.75 -9.69 -4.13
CA HIS A 36 2.08 -9.21 -5.33
C HIS A 36 0.61 -9.65 -5.52
N SER A 37 -0.07 -10.08 -4.45
CA SER A 37 -1.52 -10.34 -4.48
C SER A 37 -2.34 -9.07 -4.25
N PHE A 38 -3.56 -9.03 -4.77
CA PHE A 38 -4.51 -7.96 -4.44
C PHE A 38 -4.83 -7.93 -2.95
N ALA A 39 -4.86 -9.08 -2.27
CA ALA A 39 -5.01 -9.11 -0.82
C ALA A 39 -3.88 -8.33 -0.10
N ALA A 40 -2.63 -8.52 -0.51
CA ALA A 40 -1.48 -7.81 0.05
C ALA A 40 -1.49 -6.31 -0.31
N TYR A 41 -1.82 -5.95 -1.55
CA TYR A 41 -1.92 -4.55 -1.97
C TYR A 41 -3.03 -3.80 -1.28
N ASP A 42 -4.23 -4.37 -1.22
CA ASP A 42 -5.37 -3.73 -0.58
C ASP A 42 -5.06 -3.43 0.88
N ARG A 43 -4.45 -4.37 1.62
CA ARG A 43 -4.01 -4.15 3.00
C ARG A 43 -3.01 -3.00 3.13
N ALA A 44 -2.03 -2.92 2.23
CA ALA A 44 -1.08 -1.83 2.20
C ALA A 44 -1.74 -0.48 1.88
N VAL A 45 -2.66 -0.43 0.90
CA VAL A 45 -3.47 0.77 0.61
C VAL A 45 -4.31 1.15 1.83
N CYS A 46 -4.85 0.18 2.56
CA CYS A 46 -5.57 0.42 3.81
C CYS A 46 -4.68 1.04 4.88
N ALA A 47 -3.41 0.64 4.92
CA ALA A 47 -2.38 1.21 5.77
C ALA A 47 -1.91 2.61 5.35
N GLN A 48 -2.43 3.15 4.24
CA GLN A 48 -2.05 4.44 3.68
C GLN A 48 -0.55 4.54 3.41
N VAL A 49 0.04 3.47 2.87
CA VAL A 49 1.42 3.52 2.40
C VAL A 49 1.62 4.63 1.38
N ASP A 50 2.81 5.22 1.39
CA ASP A 50 3.20 6.23 0.41
C ASP A 50 3.29 5.62 -0.99
N TYR A 51 3.76 4.36 -1.08
CA TYR A 51 3.87 3.61 -2.33
C TYR A 51 3.59 2.12 -2.11
N LEU A 52 2.91 1.51 -3.08
CA LEU A 52 2.97 0.07 -3.33
C LEU A 52 4.19 -0.20 -4.20
N GLU A 53 5.12 -1.02 -3.73
CA GLU A 53 6.27 -1.44 -4.53
C GLU A 53 5.91 -2.66 -5.38
N LEU A 54 6.29 -2.63 -6.66
CA LEU A 54 5.95 -3.60 -7.69
C LEU A 54 7.19 -3.99 -8.51
N ASP A 55 7.64 -5.23 -8.35
CA ASP A 55 8.63 -5.87 -9.20
C ASP A 55 8.02 -6.23 -10.57
N LEU A 56 8.70 -5.84 -11.66
CA LEU A 56 8.22 -6.06 -13.02
C LEU A 56 9.06 -7.09 -13.76
N GLN A 57 8.37 -8.10 -14.27
CA GLN A 57 8.86 -9.10 -15.22
C GLN A 57 8.01 -9.04 -16.50
N GLU A 58 8.46 -9.72 -17.55
CA GLU A 58 7.78 -9.69 -18.84
C GLU A 58 7.55 -11.10 -19.39
N SER A 59 6.31 -11.38 -19.82
CA SER A 59 5.94 -12.64 -20.47
C SER A 59 6.43 -12.73 -21.92
N SER A 60 6.36 -13.92 -22.52
CA SER A 60 6.80 -14.13 -23.91
C SER A 60 5.98 -13.37 -24.96
N ASP A 61 4.77 -12.96 -24.61
CA ASP A 61 3.86 -12.12 -25.41
C ASP A 61 3.90 -10.63 -25.00
N HIS A 62 4.97 -10.19 -24.33
CA HIS A 62 5.25 -8.81 -23.97
C HIS A 62 4.29 -8.15 -22.98
N VAL A 63 3.59 -8.94 -22.17
CA VAL A 63 2.76 -8.44 -21.07
C VAL A 63 3.65 -8.25 -19.84
N LEU A 64 3.61 -7.04 -19.28
CA LEU A 64 4.28 -6.74 -18.01
C LEU A 64 3.48 -7.35 -16.85
N VAL A 65 4.13 -8.21 -16.07
CA VAL A 65 3.55 -8.89 -14.91
C VAL A 65 4.23 -8.46 -13.63
N VAL A 66 3.51 -8.53 -12.50
CA VAL A 66 4.07 -8.24 -11.18
C VAL A 66 4.60 -9.52 -10.54
N SER A 67 5.92 -9.64 -10.43
CA SER A 67 6.61 -10.79 -9.83
C SER A 67 8.05 -10.41 -9.51
N HIS A 68 8.52 -10.76 -8.30
CA HIS A 68 9.92 -10.58 -7.94
C HIS A 68 10.84 -11.51 -8.71
N ASP A 69 10.51 -12.80 -8.72
CA ASP A 69 11.31 -13.83 -9.37
C ASP A 69 10.99 -13.88 -10.87
N ASP A 70 11.94 -14.37 -11.66
CA ASP A 70 11.80 -14.61 -13.10
C ASP A 70 10.97 -15.87 -13.43
N ASN A 71 10.56 -16.62 -12.41
CA ASN A 71 9.80 -17.86 -12.52
C ASN A 71 8.73 -17.98 -11.43
N LEU A 72 7.80 -18.91 -11.63
CA LEU A 72 6.64 -19.09 -10.76
C LEU A 72 6.88 -20.02 -9.55
N SER A 73 8.08 -20.57 -9.36
CA SER A 73 8.32 -21.68 -8.42
C SER A 73 7.99 -21.32 -6.98
N ARG A 74 8.49 -20.19 -6.49
CA ARG A 74 8.37 -19.83 -5.07
C ARG A 74 6.97 -19.40 -4.67
N VAL A 75 6.27 -18.65 -5.54
CA VAL A 75 4.98 -18.02 -5.21
C VAL A 75 3.79 -18.89 -5.62
N PHE A 76 3.92 -19.64 -6.72
CA PHE A 76 2.83 -20.43 -7.30
C PHE A 76 3.10 -21.95 -7.27
N GLY A 77 4.30 -22.38 -6.83
CA GLY A 77 4.62 -23.80 -6.68
C GLY A 77 4.86 -24.53 -8.01
N VAL A 78 5.14 -23.82 -9.10
CA VAL A 78 5.36 -24.39 -10.44
C VAL A 78 6.64 -23.85 -11.07
N ASP A 79 7.47 -24.75 -11.59
CA ASP A 79 8.75 -24.41 -12.23
C ASP A 79 8.56 -24.01 -13.69
N GLU A 80 8.02 -22.81 -13.89
CA GLU A 80 7.77 -22.21 -15.19
C GLU A 80 8.37 -20.79 -15.23
N ALA A 81 9.28 -20.56 -16.17
CA ALA A 81 9.88 -19.24 -16.40
C ALA A 81 8.85 -18.28 -17.02
N ILE A 82 8.78 -17.04 -16.51
CA ILE A 82 7.82 -16.03 -16.98
C ILE A 82 8.11 -15.67 -18.43
N GLU A 83 9.37 -15.38 -18.77
CA GLU A 83 9.79 -14.96 -20.12
C GLU A 83 9.55 -16.00 -21.22
N LYS A 84 9.36 -17.29 -20.86
CA LYS A 84 9.14 -18.39 -21.81
C LYS A 84 7.67 -18.69 -22.06
N ASN A 85 6.77 -18.06 -21.32
CA ASN A 85 5.36 -18.39 -21.30
C ASN A 85 4.51 -17.14 -21.56
N ASN A 86 3.43 -17.30 -22.32
CA ASN A 86 2.49 -16.19 -22.53
C ASN A 86 1.66 -15.93 -21.28
N PHE A 87 1.17 -14.70 -21.12
CA PHE A 87 0.44 -14.29 -19.93
C PHE A 87 -0.78 -15.17 -19.65
N LYS A 88 -1.53 -15.54 -20.70
CA LYS A 88 -2.70 -16.41 -20.59
C LYS A 88 -2.37 -17.74 -19.91
N LYS A 89 -1.24 -18.40 -20.25
CA LYS A 89 -0.80 -19.63 -19.59
C LYS A 89 -0.46 -19.37 -18.12
N LEU A 90 0.28 -18.29 -17.83
CA LEU A 90 0.68 -17.96 -16.46
C LEU A 90 -0.53 -17.74 -15.53
N THR A 91 -1.64 -17.20 -16.06
CA THR A 91 -2.87 -16.99 -15.28
C THR A 91 -3.61 -18.28 -14.87
N ASN A 92 -3.17 -19.47 -15.30
CA ASN A 92 -3.77 -20.73 -14.89
C ASN A 92 -3.36 -21.19 -13.48
N TYR A 93 -2.24 -20.69 -12.97
CA TYR A 93 -1.72 -21.07 -11.65
C TYR A 93 -2.31 -20.20 -10.55
N ARG A 94 -2.28 -20.69 -9.31
CA ARG A 94 -2.84 -20.00 -8.14
C ARG A 94 -1.84 -20.03 -7.01
N ASN A 95 -1.62 -18.87 -6.38
CA ASN A 95 -0.80 -18.77 -5.17
C ASN A 95 -1.62 -19.18 -3.93
N GLN A 96 -0.99 -19.14 -2.76
CA GLN A 96 -1.65 -19.43 -1.48
C GLN A 96 -2.85 -18.51 -1.15
N SER A 97 -2.95 -17.34 -1.78
CA SER A 97 -4.09 -16.43 -1.68
C SER A 97 -5.19 -16.72 -2.71
N GLY A 98 -5.07 -17.82 -3.48
CA GLY A 98 -6.04 -18.21 -4.51
C GLY A 98 -6.07 -17.24 -5.70
N GLU A 99 -5.04 -16.42 -5.87
CA GLU A 99 -4.91 -15.45 -6.96
C GLU A 99 -3.93 -15.97 -8.02
N SER A 100 -4.17 -15.64 -9.29
CA SER A 100 -3.18 -15.81 -10.36
C SER A 100 -2.12 -14.73 -10.28
N ILE A 101 -1.05 -14.87 -11.07
CA ILE A 101 -0.18 -13.74 -11.37
C ILE A 101 -1.01 -12.62 -12.03
N HIS A 102 -0.69 -11.37 -11.69
CA HIS A 102 -1.37 -10.19 -12.23
C HIS A 102 -0.47 -9.48 -13.22
N SER A 103 -1.08 -8.90 -14.25
CA SER A 103 -0.44 -7.90 -15.10
C SER A 103 -0.35 -6.55 -14.38
N LEU A 104 0.65 -5.73 -14.74
CA LEU A 104 0.75 -4.36 -14.27
C LEU A 104 -0.51 -3.55 -14.62
N GLU A 105 -1.10 -3.83 -15.78
CA GLU A 105 -2.35 -3.21 -16.22
C GLU A 105 -3.52 -3.52 -15.29
N GLU A 106 -3.70 -4.77 -14.86
CA GLU A 106 -4.76 -5.14 -13.90
C GLU A 106 -4.58 -4.43 -12.56
N VAL A 107 -3.33 -4.29 -12.08
CA VAL A 107 -3.02 -3.53 -10.86
C VAL A 107 -3.38 -2.04 -11.02
N PHE A 108 -3.06 -1.43 -12.16
CA PHE A 108 -3.46 -0.06 -12.46
C PHE A 108 -4.97 0.10 -12.53
N GLN A 109 -5.67 -0.80 -13.23
CA GLN A 109 -7.13 -0.78 -13.34
C GLN A 109 -7.82 -0.87 -11.98
N ARG A 110 -7.30 -1.71 -11.08
CA ARG A 110 -7.84 -1.88 -9.73
C ARG A 110 -7.78 -0.59 -8.91
N HIS A 111 -6.67 0.15 -8.99
CA HIS A 111 -6.40 1.29 -8.12
C HIS A 111 -6.51 2.67 -8.82
N GLN A 112 -6.92 2.72 -10.10
CA GLN A 112 -7.02 3.97 -10.86
C GLN A 112 -7.94 5.00 -10.18
N ASN A 113 -9.05 4.55 -9.59
CA ASN A 113 -10.06 5.41 -8.96
C ASN A 113 -9.66 5.92 -7.56
N ASN A 114 -8.56 5.45 -6.99
CA ASN A 114 -8.03 5.98 -5.75
C ASN A 114 -6.78 6.85 -6.05
N PRO A 115 -6.91 8.20 -6.07
CA PRO A 115 -5.81 9.08 -6.43
C PRO A 115 -4.66 9.08 -5.41
N GLN A 116 -4.87 8.53 -4.21
CA GLN A 116 -3.85 8.44 -3.16
C GLN A 116 -2.89 7.26 -3.35
N VAL A 117 -3.28 6.24 -4.12
CA VAL A 117 -2.42 5.07 -4.35
C VAL A 117 -1.30 5.45 -5.32
N LYS A 118 -0.06 5.35 -4.89
CA LYS A 118 1.12 5.55 -5.74
C LYS A 118 1.88 4.24 -5.85
N PHE A 119 2.67 4.12 -6.92
CA PHE A 119 3.43 2.92 -7.22
C PHE A 119 4.91 3.23 -7.28
N MET A 120 5.71 2.36 -6.67
CA MET A 120 7.15 2.29 -6.85
C MET A 120 7.40 1.10 -7.77
N LEU A 121 7.88 1.35 -8.99
CA LEU A 121 8.03 0.31 -10.02
C LEU A 121 9.49 -0.09 -10.14
N GLU A 122 9.78 -1.39 -10.03
CA GLU A 122 11.10 -1.98 -10.22
C GLU A 122 11.16 -2.84 -11.51
N PRO A 123 11.61 -2.30 -12.65
CA PRO A 123 12.01 -3.12 -13.79
C PRO A 123 13.18 -4.02 -13.40
N LYS A 124 13.02 -5.34 -13.56
CA LYS A 124 14.07 -6.32 -13.28
C LYS A 124 15.10 -6.45 -14.42
N GLY A 125 14.72 -6.08 -15.65
CA GLY A 125 15.61 -6.08 -16.81
C GLY A 125 16.49 -4.83 -16.92
N ASP A 126 17.25 -4.73 -18.01
CA ASP A 126 18.14 -3.59 -18.31
C ASP A 126 17.44 -2.46 -19.10
N GLY A 127 16.10 -2.48 -19.06
CA GLY A 127 15.20 -1.45 -19.57
C GLY A 127 14.58 -1.77 -20.93
N GLU A 128 14.67 -3.00 -21.42
CA GLU A 128 13.97 -3.50 -22.61
C GLU A 128 12.47 -3.15 -22.56
N ASP A 129 11.87 -3.34 -21.38
CA ASP A 129 10.49 -3.07 -21.00
C ASP A 129 10.11 -1.60 -20.83
N ALA A 130 11.08 -0.69 -20.73
CA ALA A 130 10.85 0.71 -20.36
C ALA A 130 9.82 1.44 -21.26
N LYS A 131 9.77 1.11 -22.56
CA LYS A 131 8.77 1.69 -23.48
C LYS A 131 7.35 1.23 -23.14
N ARG A 132 7.16 -0.08 -22.90
CA ARG A 132 5.88 -0.67 -22.53
C ARG A 132 5.37 -0.13 -21.19
N ILE A 133 6.27 0.05 -20.23
CA ILE A 133 5.94 0.72 -18.96
C ILE A 133 5.39 2.13 -19.24
N VAL A 134 6.11 2.94 -20.03
CA VAL A 134 5.69 4.31 -20.36
C VAL A 134 4.36 4.35 -21.11
N GLU A 135 4.11 3.39 -22.00
CA GLU A 135 2.82 3.24 -22.70
C GLU A 135 1.66 3.03 -21.71
N LEU A 136 1.82 2.11 -20.74
CA LEU A 136 0.82 1.91 -19.69
C LEU A 136 0.64 3.16 -18.81
N LEU A 137 1.74 3.85 -18.43
CA LEU A 137 1.64 5.10 -17.67
C LEU A 137 0.87 6.18 -18.41
N ASN A 138 1.05 6.27 -19.73
CA ASN A 138 0.31 7.20 -20.59
C ASN A 138 -1.16 6.83 -20.70
N LYS A 139 -1.46 5.54 -20.90
CA LYS A 139 -2.84 5.01 -20.97
C LYS A 139 -3.66 5.31 -19.72
N TYR A 140 -3.05 5.22 -18.54
CA TYR A 140 -3.72 5.43 -17.24
C TYR A 140 -3.47 6.80 -16.60
N HIS A 141 -2.72 7.70 -17.27
CA HIS A 141 -2.35 9.03 -16.75
C HIS A 141 -1.69 9.00 -15.36
N LEU A 142 -0.82 8.02 -15.11
CA LEU A 142 -0.26 7.75 -13.78
C LEU A 142 1.06 8.45 -13.48
N GLN A 143 1.61 9.28 -14.37
CA GLN A 143 2.98 9.82 -14.27
C GLN A 143 3.27 10.55 -12.95
N LYS A 144 2.26 11.18 -12.33
CA LYS A 144 2.38 11.86 -11.02
C LYS A 144 2.29 10.93 -9.80
N ARG A 145 1.98 9.65 -10.02
CA ARG A 145 1.78 8.60 -9.03
C ARG A 145 2.88 7.53 -9.09
N ILE A 146 3.96 7.76 -9.85
CA ILE A 146 5.05 6.80 -10.03
C ILE A 146 6.34 7.32 -9.41
N LEU A 147 7.04 6.40 -8.75
CA LEU A 147 8.46 6.44 -8.45
C LEU A 147 9.10 5.22 -9.12
N PHE A 148 10.25 5.38 -9.77
CA PHE A 148 10.99 4.22 -10.29
C PHE A 148 12.08 3.81 -9.32
N GLU A 149 12.38 2.52 -9.29
CA GLU A 149 13.63 2.00 -8.74
C GLU A 149 14.18 0.88 -9.61
N SER A 150 15.47 0.57 -9.46
CA SER A 150 16.08 -0.62 -10.07
C SER A 150 17.49 -0.82 -9.53
N PHE A 151 17.96 -2.06 -9.53
CA PHE A 151 19.38 -2.37 -9.42
C PHE A 151 20.13 -2.01 -10.70
N SER A 152 19.47 -2.05 -11.86
CA SER A 152 20.07 -1.72 -13.15
C SER A 152 20.15 -0.22 -13.37
N SER A 153 21.36 0.33 -13.32
CA SER A 153 21.61 1.72 -13.73
C SER A 153 21.30 1.94 -15.22
N ALA A 154 21.35 0.90 -16.06
CA ALA A 154 21.00 0.97 -17.47
C ALA A 154 19.49 1.21 -17.65
N ALA A 155 18.65 0.46 -16.91
CA ALA A 155 17.21 0.66 -16.89
C ALA A 155 16.85 2.08 -16.41
N LEU A 156 17.42 2.53 -15.29
CA LEU A 156 17.19 3.89 -14.76
C LEU A 156 17.63 4.99 -15.73
N LYS A 157 18.76 4.81 -16.43
CA LYS A 157 19.22 5.75 -17.48
C LYS A 157 18.28 5.77 -18.68
N LYS A 158 17.68 4.65 -19.05
CA LYS A 158 16.71 4.59 -20.16
C LYS A 158 15.40 5.26 -19.76
N LEU A 159 14.88 4.98 -18.56
CA LEU A 159 13.71 5.66 -18.01
C LEU A 159 13.93 7.17 -17.82
N ALA A 160 15.12 7.59 -17.40
CA ALA A 160 15.47 9.01 -17.30
C ALA A 160 15.40 9.74 -18.65
N ARG A 161 15.69 9.05 -19.76
CA ARG A 161 15.56 9.61 -21.11
C ARG A 161 14.12 9.66 -21.59
N LEU A 162 13.33 8.62 -21.32
CA LEU A 162 11.94 8.52 -21.78
C LEU A 162 10.99 9.40 -20.98
N VAL A 163 11.16 9.44 -19.65
CA VAL A 163 10.26 10.11 -18.70
C VAL A 163 11.08 10.89 -17.64
N PRO A 164 11.80 11.94 -18.05
CA PRO A 164 12.77 12.64 -17.20
C PRO A 164 12.17 13.22 -15.90
N LYS A 165 10.88 13.56 -15.91
CA LYS A 165 10.19 14.18 -14.77
C LYS A 165 9.75 13.20 -13.67
N ILE A 166 9.67 11.90 -13.97
CA ILE A 166 9.30 10.90 -12.96
C ILE A 166 10.52 10.64 -12.07
N PRO A 167 10.42 10.68 -10.73
CA PRO A 167 11.56 10.44 -9.86
C PRO A 167 12.07 8.99 -9.94
N ARG A 168 13.35 8.79 -9.60
CA ARG A 168 14.05 7.51 -9.65
C ARG A 168 14.92 7.31 -8.41
N THR A 169 14.99 6.06 -7.97
CA THR A 169 15.81 5.57 -6.86
C THR A 169 16.81 4.54 -7.40
N GLN A 170 18.10 4.72 -7.11
CA GLN A 170 19.08 3.66 -7.37
C GLN A 170 19.07 2.66 -6.21
N LEU A 171 18.89 1.37 -6.51
CA LEU A 171 19.05 0.29 -5.55
C LEU A 171 20.51 -0.16 -5.52
N ALA A 172 21.10 -0.19 -4.32
CA ALA A 172 22.45 -0.67 -4.07
C ALA A 172 23.54 0.00 -4.93
N GLY A 173 24.75 -0.55 -4.88
CA GLY A 173 25.92 0.05 -5.51
C GLY A 173 26.42 1.26 -4.73
N SER A 174 26.97 2.24 -5.46
CA SER A 174 27.59 3.41 -4.84
C SER A 174 26.58 4.53 -4.62
N TYR A 175 26.32 4.87 -3.35
CA TYR A 175 25.51 6.04 -2.97
C TYR A 175 26.09 7.37 -3.50
N LYS A 176 27.39 7.40 -3.86
CA LYS A 176 28.06 8.56 -4.47
C LYS A 176 27.86 8.64 -5.99
N ALA A 177 27.49 7.53 -6.63
CA ALA A 177 27.38 7.42 -8.09
C ALA A 177 25.97 6.98 -8.51
N THR A 178 24.95 7.67 -8.01
CA THR A 178 23.53 7.39 -8.28
C THR A 178 23.07 7.84 -9.68
N GLY A 179 23.97 8.39 -10.50
CA GLY A 179 23.70 8.71 -11.91
C GLY A 179 22.48 9.62 -12.08
N HIS A 180 21.46 9.12 -12.79
CA HIS A 180 20.22 9.84 -13.09
C HIS A 180 19.13 9.73 -12.01
N SER A 181 19.44 9.10 -10.88
CA SER A 181 18.53 8.89 -9.77
C SER A 181 18.61 10.01 -8.76
N GLN A 182 17.43 10.45 -8.29
CA GLN A 182 17.28 11.49 -7.28
C GLN A 182 17.55 10.90 -5.89
N ASP A 183 17.19 9.62 -5.71
CA ASP A 183 17.19 8.95 -4.43
C ASP A 183 18.05 7.67 -4.46
N PHE A 184 18.35 7.14 -3.27
CA PHE A 184 19.12 5.92 -3.08
C PHE A 184 18.47 5.03 -2.03
N ALA A 185 18.55 3.72 -2.24
CA ALA A 185 18.21 2.77 -1.19
C ALA A 185 19.32 1.73 -0.99
N ALA A 186 19.39 1.16 0.22
CA ALA A 186 20.29 0.05 0.55
C ALA A 186 19.63 -1.00 1.46
N SER A 187 20.15 -2.23 1.45
CA SER A 187 19.77 -3.28 2.41
C SER A 187 20.40 -3.08 3.79
N PHE A 188 21.44 -2.25 3.89
CA PHE A 188 22.15 -1.97 5.14
C PHE A 188 22.43 -0.49 5.30
N TYR A 189 22.25 -0.03 6.54
CA TYR A 189 22.52 1.34 6.94
C TYR A 189 24.01 1.61 7.09
N THR A 190 24.46 2.77 6.63
CA THR A 190 25.75 3.37 6.99
C THR A 190 25.56 4.86 7.28
N ALA A 191 26.31 5.39 8.25
CA ALA A 191 26.28 6.81 8.56
C ALA A 191 26.86 7.65 7.41
N ASP A 192 27.88 7.15 6.72
CA ASP A 192 28.48 7.83 5.57
C ASP A 192 27.49 8.04 4.42
N ALA A 193 26.67 7.02 4.10
CA ALA A 193 25.64 7.16 3.09
C ALA A 193 24.56 8.16 3.52
N ALA A 194 24.12 8.09 4.79
CA ALA A 194 23.13 9.01 5.33
C ALA A 194 23.60 10.47 5.26
N ASN A 195 24.81 10.76 5.73
CA ASN A 195 25.40 12.09 5.71
C ASN A 195 25.59 12.59 4.27
N TYR A 196 26.17 11.76 3.40
CA TYR A 196 26.39 12.14 2.01
C TYR A 196 25.09 12.44 1.26
N LEU A 197 24.06 11.60 1.42
CA LEU A 197 22.78 11.78 0.74
C LEU A 197 22.03 13.00 1.30
N HIS A 198 22.10 13.22 2.61
CA HIS A 198 21.58 14.43 3.24
C HIS A 198 22.21 15.70 2.66
N ASP A 199 23.55 15.78 2.61
CA ASP A 199 24.28 16.92 2.05
C ASP A 199 23.97 17.17 0.56
N LYS A 200 23.51 16.15 -0.15
CA LYS A 200 23.10 16.22 -1.57
C LYS A 200 21.60 16.41 -1.75
N ASN A 201 20.83 16.62 -0.68
CA ASN A 201 19.36 16.71 -0.69
C ASN A 201 18.70 15.51 -1.38
N LYS A 202 19.27 14.31 -1.20
CA LYS A 202 18.76 13.05 -1.74
C LYS A 202 18.07 12.25 -0.64
N LYS A 203 17.02 11.51 -0.98
CA LYS A 203 16.41 10.59 -0.02
C LYS A 203 17.26 9.35 0.12
N TYR A 204 17.33 8.86 1.35
CA TYR A 204 17.94 7.58 1.70
C TYR A 204 16.87 6.64 2.25
N MET A 205 16.64 5.52 1.57
CA MET A 205 15.71 4.49 2.00
C MET A 205 16.43 3.20 2.38
N LEU A 206 15.79 2.38 3.22
CA LEU A 206 16.27 1.04 3.53
C LEU A 206 15.21 0.00 3.16
N TRP A 207 15.60 -1.06 2.46
CA TRP A 207 14.75 -2.23 2.27
C TRP A 207 15.15 -3.37 3.21
N GLY A 208 14.23 -4.32 3.42
CA GLY A 208 14.44 -5.46 4.32
C GLY A 208 14.35 -5.11 5.81
N VAL A 209 13.80 -3.93 6.15
CA VAL A 209 13.57 -3.49 7.53
C VAL A 209 12.22 -3.99 8.02
N ASN A 210 12.20 -5.19 8.62
CA ASN A 210 10.97 -5.93 8.87
C ASN A 210 10.60 -6.11 10.36
N SER A 211 11.55 -5.94 11.27
CA SER A 211 11.29 -6.06 12.71
C SER A 211 10.91 -4.74 13.36
N ASN A 212 10.05 -4.77 14.39
CA ASN A 212 9.73 -3.60 15.23
C ASN A 212 11.00 -2.89 15.71
N LYS A 213 12.00 -3.65 16.16
CA LYS A 213 13.28 -3.11 16.65
C LYS A 213 14.01 -2.30 15.57
N GLN A 214 14.09 -2.81 14.34
CA GLN A 214 14.74 -2.08 13.25
C GLN A 214 13.90 -0.87 12.82
N MET A 215 12.58 -1.00 12.75
CA MET A 215 11.69 0.12 12.41
C MET A 215 11.85 1.28 13.39
N HIS A 216 11.78 1.03 14.71
CA HIS A 216 12.03 2.08 15.71
C HIS A 216 13.45 2.65 15.63
N LYS A 217 14.46 1.83 15.32
CA LYS A 217 15.85 2.29 15.17
C LYS A 217 15.99 3.31 14.04
N PHE A 218 15.32 3.09 12.91
CA PHE A 218 15.46 3.93 11.71
C PHE A 218 14.39 5.02 11.59
N LEU A 219 13.31 4.94 12.36
CA LEU A 219 12.40 6.05 12.63
C LEU A 219 13.00 7.05 13.63
N ASN A 220 14.22 7.49 13.33
CA ASN A 220 14.96 8.48 14.10
C ASN A 220 15.52 9.53 13.11
N PRO A 221 15.12 10.80 13.21
CA PRO A 221 15.61 11.88 12.35
C PRO A 221 17.15 11.94 12.26
N ASP A 222 17.86 11.64 13.36
CA ASP A 222 19.33 11.68 13.43
C ASP A 222 20.00 10.59 12.58
N LYS A 223 19.26 9.59 12.12
CA LYS A 223 19.78 8.56 11.21
C LYS A 223 19.76 9.00 9.75
N GLY A 224 19.05 10.07 9.40
CA GLY A 224 18.96 10.52 8.01
C GLY A 224 18.27 9.52 7.06
N VAL A 225 17.63 8.46 7.59
CA VAL A 225 16.79 7.55 6.80
C VAL A 225 15.44 8.22 6.60
N THR A 226 15.00 8.26 5.35
CA THR A 226 13.81 9.00 4.90
C THR A 226 12.65 8.09 4.51
N GLY A 227 12.85 6.78 4.47
CA GLY A 227 11.79 5.82 4.22
C GLY A 227 12.24 4.38 4.36
N LEU A 228 11.27 3.47 4.50
CA LEU A 228 11.50 2.04 4.58
C LEU A 228 10.65 1.31 3.54
N LEU A 229 11.29 0.39 2.83
CA LEU A 229 10.64 -0.66 2.05
C LEU A 229 10.54 -1.88 2.95
N THR A 230 9.32 -2.27 3.30
CA THR A 230 9.08 -3.33 4.29
C THR A 230 7.96 -4.27 3.87
N ASP A 231 8.08 -5.54 4.25
CA ASP A 231 7.03 -6.55 4.12
C ASP A 231 5.89 -6.36 5.15
N PHE A 232 6.07 -5.41 6.08
CA PHE A 232 5.16 -5.12 7.18
C PHE A 232 4.70 -3.65 7.21
N PRO A 233 4.19 -3.09 6.10
CA PRO A 233 3.81 -1.69 6.03
C PRO A 233 2.70 -1.31 7.02
N VAL A 234 1.81 -2.27 7.35
CA VAL A 234 0.78 -2.11 8.37
C VAL A 234 1.38 -1.86 9.77
N ARG A 235 2.42 -2.63 10.10
CA ARG A 235 3.16 -2.48 11.37
C ARG A 235 3.88 -1.13 11.40
N LEU A 236 4.55 -0.76 10.31
CA LEU A 236 5.24 0.52 10.21
C LEU A 236 4.27 1.70 10.36
N ALA A 237 3.09 1.63 9.72
CA ALA A 237 2.06 2.67 9.85
C ALA A 237 1.59 2.88 11.29
N LYS A 238 1.41 1.80 12.07
CA LYS A 238 1.08 1.90 13.51
C LYS A 238 2.19 2.59 14.30
N ILE A 239 3.44 2.18 14.08
CA ILE A 239 4.59 2.80 14.75
C ILE A 239 4.70 4.29 14.40
N LEU A 240 4.46 4.67 13.14
CA LEU A 240 4.46 6.07 12.70
C LEU A 240 3.39 6.92 13.39
N GLN A 241 2.20 6.35 13.67
CA GLN A 241 1.13 7.02 14.42
C GLN A 241 1.44 7.17 15.91
N GLU A 242 2.14 6.21 16.50
CA GLU A 242 2.57 6.25 17.90
C GLU A 242 3.75 7.21 18.10
N ASN A 243 4.53 7.47 17.04
CA ASN A 243 5.70 8.32 17.10
C ASN A 243 5.31 9.82 17.12
N ASN A 244 5.68 10.52 18.18
CA ASN A 244 5.35 11.94 18.37
C ASN A 244 5.83 12.87 17.25
N TYR A 245 6.94 12.55 16.57
CA TYR A 245 7.47 13.34 15.46
C TYR A 245 6.68 13.12 14.17
N PHE A 246 6.29 11.87 13.90
CA PHE A 246 5.68 11.51 12.61
C PHE A 246 4.16 11.50 12.62
N ARG A 247 3.51 11.35 13.79
CA ARG A 247 2.05 11.24 13.89
C ARG A 247 1.27 12.38 13.23
N ILE A 248 1.85 13.58 13.14
CA ILE A 248 1.19 14.74 12.51
C ILE A 248 1.04 14.58 10.99
N TYR A 249 1.84 13.72 10.37
CA TYR A 249 1.83 13.44 8.94
C TYR A 249 0.99 12.20 8.58
N TYR A 250 0.58 11.42 9.58
CA TYR A 250 -0.08 10.13 9.39
C TYR A 250 -1.48 10.12 9.99
N GLN A 251 -2.49 9.76 9.20
CA GLN A 251 -3.82 9.55 9.73
C GLN A 251 -3.88 8.24 10.54
N PRO A 252 -4.79 8.14 11.54
CA PRO A 252 -5.04 6.89 12.23
C PRO A 252 -5.40 5.80 11.23
N VAL A 253 -4.65 4.70 11.22
CA VAL A 253 -4.95 3.54 10.39
C VAL A 253 -5.83 2.62 11.21
N THR A 254 -7.02 2.37 10.69
CA THR A 254 -8.00 1.46 11.27
C THR A 254 -8.21 0.32 10.30
N PHE A 255 -7.71 -0.87 10.64
CA PHE A 255 -7.99 -2.06 9.87
C PHE A 255 -9.40 -2.57 10.19
N PRO A 256 -10.03 -3.38 9.31
CA PRO A 256 -11.13 -4.24 9.70
C PRO A 256 -10.76 -4.98 10.99
N THR A 257 -11.36 -4.59 12.10
CA THR A 257 -11.31 -5.28 13.38
C THR A 257 -11.94 -6.65 13.22
N GLU A 258 -11.40 -7.60 13.96
CA GLU A 258 -12.06 -8.86 14.32
C GLU A 258 -13.35 -8.64 15.12
N ASN A 259 -13.93 -7.45 15.14
CA ASN A 259 -15.21 -7.20 15.76
C ASN A 259 -16.01 -6.33 14.79
N LEU A 260 -16.98 -6.91 14.11
CA LEU A 260 -17.99 -6.21 13.31
C LEU A 260 -19.33 -6.85 13.61
N ALA A 261 -20.24 -6.11 14.24
CA ALA A 261 -21.61 -6.55 14.41
C ALA A 261 -22.46 -6.19 13.17
N ALA A 262 -22.78 -7.16 12.31
CA ALA A 262 -23.70 -6.99 11.18
C ALA A 262 -24.68 -8.17 11.10
N ASN A 263 -25.92 -7.93 10.69
CA ASN A 263 -26.85 -9.03 10.38
C ASN A 263 -26.71 -9.33 8.90
N LEU A 264 -26.56 -10.61 8.58
CA LEU A 264 -26.34 -11.12 7.24
C LEU A 264 -27.48 -12.06 6.88
N LYS A 265 -28.07 -11.88 5.71
CA LYS A 265 -29.05 -12.79 5.14
C LYS A 265 -28.35 -13.78 4.20
N LEU A 266 -28.51 -15.06 4.48
CA LEU A 266 -27.94 -16.16 3.71
C LEU A 266 -28.79 -16.49 2.49
N ASN A 267 -28.20 -17.19 1.51
CA ASN A 267 -28.89 -17.64 0.29
C ASN A 267 -30.15 -18.48 0.57
N ASN A 268 -30.15 -19.25 1.66
CA ASN A 268 -31.29 -20.05 2.10
C ASN A 268 -32.35 -19.24 2.88
N GLY A 269 -32.23 -17.91 2.94
CA GLY A 269 -33.17 -17.02 3.62
C GLY A 269 -32.94 -16.84 5.11
N HIS A 270 -32.07 -17.65 5.75
CA HIS A 270 -31.74 -17.50 7.17
C HIS A 270 -30.97 -16.21 7.44
N GLN A 271 -31.16 -15.65 8.63
CA GLN A 271 -30.37 -14.51 9.11
C GLN A 271 -29.37 -14.96 10.16
N VAL A 272 -28.13 -14.49 10.03
CA VAL A 272 -27.06 -14.73 11.00
C VAL A 272 -26.44 -13.41 11.41
N LYS A 273 -25.92 -13.34 12.63
CA LYS A 273 -25.20 -12.16 13.11
C LYS A 273 -23.71 -12.41 12.95
N ALA A 274 -23.07 -11.61 12.11
CA ALA A 274 -21.62 -11.50 12.14
C ALA A 274 -21.20 -10.72 13.37
N ASP A 275 -20.16 -11.18 14.04
CA ASP A 275 -19.52 -10.47 15.15
C ASP A 275 -18.08 -10.10 14.83
N GLN A 276 -17.44 -10.67 13.80
CA GLN A 276 -16.10 -10.34 13.32
C GLN A 276 -16.04 -10.26 11.79
N VAL A 277 -15.09 -9.48 11.27
CA VAL A 277 -14.73 -9.54 9.84
C VAL A 277 -13.22 -9.64 9.63
N LYS A 278 -12.84 -10.35 8.59
CA LYS A 278 -11.45 -10.40 8.11
C LYS A 278 -11.42 -10.38 6.59
N LEU A 279 -10.34 -9.87 6.02
CA LEU A 279 -10.07 -9.96 4.59
C LEU A 279 -9.17 -11.17 4.32
N VAL A 280 -9.64 -12.13 3.54
CA VAL A 280 -8.88 -13.31 3.09
C VAL A 280 -9.14 -13.49 1.59
N ASN A 281 -8.07 -13.57 0.79
CA ASN A 281 -8.13 -13.73 -0.68
C ASN A 281 -8.97 -12.64 -1.36
N ASN A 282 -8.80 -11.40 -0.91
CA ASN A 282 -9.57 -10.25 -1.39
C ASN A 282 -11.10 -10.38 -1.23
N ARG A 283 -11.56 -11.24 -0.31
CA ARG A 283 -12.97 -11.38 0.07
C ARG A 283 -13.16 -11.06 1.53
N LEU A 284 -14.26 -10.39 1.84
CA LEU A 284 -14.63 -10.22 3.24
C LEU A 284 -15.21 -11.53 3.76
N TRP A 285 -14.66 -12.00 4.86
CA TRP A 285 -15.18 -13.13 5.62
C TRP A 285 -15.79 -12.62 6.92
N TYR A 286 -16.94 -13.19 7.27
CA TYR A 286 -17.77 -12.84 8.40
C TYR A 286 -17.79 -14.01 9.39
N HIS A 287 -17.31 -13.81 10.61
CA HIS A 287 -17.46 -14.80 11.66
C HIS A 287 -18.88 -14.73 12.18
N VAL A 288 -19.56 -15.87 12.24
CA VAL A 288 -20.98 -15.93 12.63
C VAL A 288 -21.25 -16.93 13.76
N GLN A 289 -20.37 -17.90 13.96
CA GLN A 289 -20.34 -18.87 15.07
C GLN A 289 -18.91 -19.39 15.24
N PRO A 290 -18.56 -20.00 16.39
CA PRO A 290 -17.25 -20.62 16.57
C PRO A 290 -16.87 -21.52 15.40
N ASN A 291 -15.69 -21.28 14.82
CA ASN A 291 -15.16 -21.98 13.65
C ASN A 291 -15.99 -21.84 12.35
N MET A 292 -16.98 -20.95 12.30
CA MET A 292 -17.80 -20.71 11.12
C MET A 292 -17.60 -19.29 10.60
N TRP A 293 -16.98 -19.22 9.42
CA TRP A 293 -16.82 -18.00 8.65
C TRP A 293 -17.59 -18.12 7.34
N LEU A 294 -18.34 -17.08 7.00
CA LEU A 294 -19.08 -16.96 5.75
C LEU A 294 -18.45 -15.89 4.88
N ASN A 295 -18.65 -15.93 3.57
CA ASN A 295 -18.26 -14.85 2.67
C ASN A 295 -19.44 -14.46 1.78
N GLU A 296 -19.22 -13.50 0.87
CA GLU A 296 -20.22 -13.00 -0.07
C GLU A 296 -20.97 -14.08 -0.88
N GLN A 297 -20.37 -15.25 -1.14
CA GLN A 297 -21.02 -16.35 -1.86
C GLN A 297 -22.11 -17.02 -1.02
N ASN A 298 -22.05 -16.90 0.30
CA ASN A 298 -23.07 -17.43 1.21
C ASN A 298 -24.26 -16.48 1.38
N LEU A 299 -24.13 -15.23 0.92
CA LEU A 299 -25.07 -14.15 1.19
C LEU A 299 -26.07 -13.98 0.05
N ALA A 300 -27.33 -13.76 0.39
CA ALA A 300 -28.38 -13.53 -0.59
C ALA A 300 -28.04 -12.30 -1.45
N HIS A 301 -28.09 -12.44 -2.78
CA HIS A 301 -27.77 -11.38 -3.75
C HIS A 301 -28.56 -10.06 -3.58
N HIS A 302 -29.69 -10.10 -2.87
CA HIS A 302 -30.51 -8.93 -2.56
C HIS A 302 -30.24 -8.31 -1.19
N ASP A 303 -29.32 -8.85 -0.38
CA ASP A 303 -29.00 -8.27 0.91
C ASP A 303 -28.10 -7.04 0.77
N SER A 304 -28.75 -5.90 0.53
CA SER A 304 -28.11 -4.60 0.41
C SER A 304 -27.36 -4.15 1.68
N LEU A 305 -27.62 -4.80 2.81
CA LEU A 305 -27.06 -4.45 4.12
C LEU A 305 -25.71 -5.14 4.38
N ALA A 306 -25.42 -6.28 3.74
CA ALA A 306 -24.13 -6.93 3.93
C ALA A 306 -23.01 -5.99 3.45
N PRO A 307 -22.00 -5.72 4.29
CA PRO A 307 -20.79 -5.05 3.86
C PRO A 307 -20.20 -5.76 2.63
N ARG A 308 -19.46 -5.03 1.80
CA ARG A 308 -18.69 -5.61 0.70
C ARG A 308 -17.31 -5.03 0.76
N ALA A 309 -16.29 -5.88 0.67
CA ALA A 309 -14.90 -5.46 0.61
C ALA A 309 -14.75 -4.50 -0.57
N GLN A 310 -14.39 -3.27 -0.26
CA GLN A 310 -14.10 -2.27 -1.27
C GLN A 310 -13.21 -1.22 -0.63
N VAL A 311 -12.04 -1.02 -1.22
CA VAL A 311 -11.13 0.04 -0.82
C VAL A 311 -11.40 1.26 -1.68
N GLY A 312 -11.44 2.43 -1.05
CA GLY A 312 -11.57 3.70 -1.76
C GLY A 312 -11.46 4.88 -0.82
N LEU A 313 -11.61 6.07 -1.38
CA LEU A 313 -11.59 7.33 -0.63
C LEU A 313 -13.02 7.91 -0.60
N VAL A 314 -13.50 8.24 0.59
CA VAL A 314 -14.75 8.99 0.78
C VAL A 314 -14.41 10.40 1.25
N LYS A 315 -14.94 11.39 0.52
CA LYS A 315 -14.90 12.79 0.93
C LYS A 315 -16.06 13.05 1.87
N VAL A 316 -15.76 13.67 3.00
CA VAL A 316 -16.71 13.99 4.05
C VAL A 316 -17.01 15.48 3.95
N ASP A 317 -18.16 15.86 3.37
CA ASP A 317 -18.44 17.27 3.08
C ASP A 317 -18.79 18.10 4.33
N GLN A 318 -19.33 17.47 5.37
CA GLN A 318 -19.67 18.11 6.64
C GLN A 318 -19.04 17.33 7.79
N ALA A 319 -19.00 17.90 9.00
CA ALA A 319 -18.48 17.17 10.15
C ALA A 319 -19.34 15.91 10.39
N THR A 320 -18.76 14.72 10.19
CA THR A 320 -19.53 13.46 10.17
C THR A 320 -19.20 12.62 11.40
N PRO A 321 -20.20 12.27 12.24
CA PRO A 321 -19.99 11.38 13.37
C PRO A 321 -19.63 9.97 12.89
N VAL A 322 -18.70 9.34 13.60
CA VAL A 322 -18.30 7.94 13.41
C VAL A 322 -19.12 7.08 14.37
N TRP A 323 -19.58 5.94 13.87
CA TRP A 323 -20.43 5.00 14.58
C TRP A 323 -19.73 3.67 14.74
N THR A 324 -20.05 2.92 15.79
CA THR A 324 -19.43 1.61 16.06
C THR A 324 -20.16 0.43 15.40
N ASP A 325 -21.23 0.71 14.66
CA ASP A 325 -22.07 -0.30 14.03
C ASP A 325 -22.68 0.22 12.73
N LEU A 326 -22.99 -0.71 11.82
CA LEU A 326 -23.58 -0.42 10.52
C LEU A 326 -24.99 0.23 10.62
N TYR A 327 -25.67 0.07 11.74
CA TYR A 327 -27.03 0.57 11.96
C TYR A 327 -27.06 1.95 12.60
N PHE A 328 -25.90 2.56 12.85
CA PHE A 328 -25.78 3.90 13.43
C PHE A 328 -26.54 4.02 14.76
N LYS A 329 -26.47 2.98 15.60
CA LYS A 329 -27.12 2.97 16.92
C LYS A 329 -26.19 3.45 18.02
N LYS A 330 -24.89 3.16 17.91
CA LYS A 330 -23.89 3.49 18.93
C LYS A 330 -22.80 4.38 18.33
N SER A 331 -22.65 5.58 18.89
CA SER A 331 -21.59 6.52 18.52
C SER A 331 -20.23 5.99 18.94
N ALA A 332 -19.21 6.22 18.11
CA ALA A 332 -17.81 5.93 18.44
C ALA A 332 -17.16 7.05 19.26
N GLY A 333 -17.89 8.13 19.59
CA GLY A 333 -17.35 9.29 20.30
C GLY A 333 -16.34 10.11 19.47
N LYS A 334 -16.30 9.88 18.15
CA LYS A 334 -15.39 10.52 17.20
C LYS A 334 -16.19 11.20 16.10
N THR A 335 -15.75 12.38 15.69
CA THR A 335 -16.33 13.12 14.56
C THR A 335 -15.22 13.44 13.57
N LEU A 336 -15.45 13.10 12.30
CA LEU A 336 -14.56 13.44 11.20
C LEU A 336 -14.72 14.93 10.87
N ARG A 337 -13.62 15.60 10.51
CA ARG A 337 -13.67 17.01 10.13
C ARG A 337 -14.41 17.20 8.81
N ALA A 338 -15.11 18.31 8.65
CA ALA A 338 -15.68 18.70 7.36
C ALA A 338 -14.56 18.86 6.31
N HIS A 339 -14.89 18.53 5.06
CA HIS A 339 -14.00 18.49 3.89
C HIS A 339 -12.76 17.60 4.03
N SER A 340 -12.78 16.67 4.99
CA SER A 340 -11.71 15.67 5.13
C SER A 340 -11.94 14.48 4.20
N HIS A 341 -10.87 13.76 3.89
CA HIS A 341 -10.90 12.56 3.07
C HIS A 341 -10.51 11.37 3.94
N TRP A 342 -11.30 10.29 3.84
CA TRP A 342 -11.08 9.09 4.64
C TRP A 342 -11.07 7.88 3.73
N ASN A 343 -10.15 6.95 3.99
CA ASN A 343 -10.19 5.67 3.33
C ASN A 343 -11.31 4.83 3.93
N TYR A 344 -12.02 4.10 3.07
CA TYR A 344 -12.97 3.09 3.48
C TYR A 344 -12.53 1.72 2.97
N PHE A 345 -12.95 0.67 3.67
CA PHE A 345 -12.53 -0.72 3.46
C PHE A 345 -13.69 -1.67 3.17
N ALA A 346 -14.89 -1.22 3.50
CA ALA A 346 -16.11 -1.85 3.06
C ALA A 346 -17.18 -0.81 2.79
N VAL A 347 -18.11 -1.17 1.91
CA VAL A 347 -19.34 -0.41 1.68
C VAL A 347 -20.55 -1.27 1.97
N ALA A 348 -21.60 -0.65 2.46
CA ALA A 348 -22.91 -1.27 2.63
C ALA A 348 -23.99 -0.29 2.17
N LYS A 349 -25.25 -0.72 2.13
CA LYS A 349 -26.38 0.20 2.02
C LYS A 349 -27.17 0.22 3.33
N TYR A 350 -27.46 1.40 3.84
CA TYR A 350 -28.34 1.61 4.98
C TYR A 350 -29.46 2.59 4.58
N HIS A 351 -30.72 2.15 4.67
CA HIS A 351 -31.89 2.87 4.15
C HIS A 351 -31.70 3.38 2.71
N GLY A 352 -31.16 2.52 1.84
CA GLY A 352 -30.93 2.85 0.42
C GLY A 352 -29.71 3.75 0.15
N LYS A 353 -29.11 4.35 1.18
CA LYS A 353 -27.89 5.17 1.05
C LYS A 353 -26.64 4.32 1.21
N ARG A 354 -25.61 4.60 0.43
CA ARG A 354 -24.32 3.94 0.54
C ARG A 354 -23.60 4.46 1.78
N VAL A 355 -23.11 3.55 2.61
CA VAL A 355 -22.37 3.86 3.84
C VAL A 355 -21.01 3.21 3.81
N TYR A 356 -20.06 3.78 4.55
CA TYR A 356 -18.64 3.48 4.42
C TYR A 356 -18.06 3.01 5.76
N ASN A 357 -17.37 1.87 5.73
CA ASN A 357 -16.59 1.39 6.86
C ASN A 357 -15.16 1.93 6.77
N LEU A 358 -14.72 2.69 7.77
CA LEU A 358 -13.40 3.30 7.83
C LEU A 358 -12.36 2.44 8.52
N GLY A 359 -12.71 1.20 8.87
CA GLY A 359 -11.86 0.32 9.65
C GLY A 359 -12.56 -0.17 10.89
N GLY A 360 -12.66 -1.49 10.97
CA GLY A 360 -13.25 -2.20 12.08
C GLY A 360 -14.68 -1.84 12.33
N ASN A 361 -15.00 -1.44 13.55
CA ASN A 361 -16.36 -1.04 13.88
C ASN A 361 -16.72 0.36 13.41
N GLN A 362 -15.82 1.12 12.76
CA GLN A 362 -16.06 2.53 12.42
C GLN A 362 -16.86 2.69 11.12
N TRP A 363 -18.08 3.19 11.23
CA TRP A 363 -18.99 3.47 10.11
C TRP A 363 -19.36 4.95 10.00
N ILE A 364 -19.48 5.43 8.76
CA ILE A 364 -20.05 6.74 8.44
C ILE A 364 -21.13 6.62 7.37
N LYS A 365 -22.09 7.56 7.42
CA LYS A 365 -23.25 7.61 6.52
C LYS A 365 -22.93 8.15 5.14
#